data_AF-A0A9C9KRI7-F1
#
_entry.id   AF-A0A9C9KRI7-F1
#
_cell.length_a   1.000
_cell.length_b   1.000
_cell.length_c   1.000
_cell.angle_alpha   90.00
_cell.angle_beta   90.00
_cell.angle_gamma   90.00
#
_symmetry.space_group_name_H-M   'P 1'
#
loop_
_entity.id
_entity.type
_entity.pdbx_description
1 polymer ?
#
loop_
_entity_poly.entity_id
_entity_poly.type
_entity_poly.pdbx_seq_one_letter_code
_entity_poly.pdbx_strand_id
1 'polypeptide(L)'
;MPLFGPERLFAVLLTLASQVAYASNDINSETGELAERLRAADHPGGTASQLQILAQDPDWQVRKTVAANRRTPSKILHQLASDPQQAVRIAVTTNLATTEKTYLLLATDHDNNVRSVVARFEYIPASALKILAQDKDAAIRLEVARNPNADIGTLKLLSQDSFAEVRNTALTMLNNR
;
A
#
# COMPACT_ATOMS: atom_id res chain seq x y z
N MET A 1 -13.10 58.44 -44.16
CA MET A 1 -13.80 57.16 -44.38
C MET A 1 -12.75 56.10 -44.73
N PRO A 2 -12.35 55.22 -43.79
CA PRO A 2 -11.61 54.01 -44.14
C PRO A 2 -12.50 52.78 -44.00
N LEU A 3 -12.42 51.92 -45.02
CA LEU A 3 -13.07 50.63 -45.15
C LEU A 3 -12.52 49.66 -44.09
N PHE A 4 -13.40 49.08 -43.28
CA PHE A 4 -13.09 48.02 -42.34
C PHE A 4 -12.96 46.68 -43.09
N GLY A 5 -11.76 46.09 -43.09
CA GLY A 5 -11.51 44.75 -43.62
C GLY A 5 -11.88 43.62 -42.64
N PRO A 6 -12.05 42.38 -43.13
CA PRO A 6 -12.54 41.22 -42.35
C PRO A 6 -11.60 40.76 -41.22
N GLU A 7 -10.38 41.29 -41.15
CA GLU A 7 -9.35 40.96 -40.16
C GLU A 7 -9.68 41.38 -38.71
N ARG A 8 -10.68 42.24 -38.47
CA ARG A 8 -11.07 42.67 -37.10
C ARG A 8 -12.23 41.90 -36.46
N LEU A 9 -12.92 41.03 -37.21
CA LEU A 9 -13.91 40.11 -36.63
C LEU A 9 -13.24 38.94 -35.90
N PHE A 10 -12.01 38.57 -36.30
CA PHE A 10 -11.27 37.49 -35.67
C PHE A 10 -10.71 37.87 -34.28
N ALA A 11 -10.37 39.14 -34.05
CA ALA A 11 -9.81 39.59 -32.77
C ALA A 11 -10.86 39.78 -31.66
N VAL A 12 -12.11 40.15 -32.00
CA VAL A 12 -13.19 40.28 -31.00
C VAL A 12 -13.77 38.90 -30.62
N LEU A 13 -13.79 37.94 -31.55
CA LEU A 13 -14.15 36.54 -31.26
C LEU A 13 -13.08 35.83 -30.41
N LEU A 14 -11.80 36.18 -30.54
CA LEU A 14 -10.75 35.61 -29.70
C LEU A 14 -10.76 36.14 -28.25
N THR A 15 -11.35 37.31 -27.99
CA THR A 15 -11.34 37.89 -26.63
C THR A 15 -12.55 37.45 -25.79
N LEU A 16 -13.71 37.19 -26.42
CA LEU A 16 -14.88 36.67 -25.71
C LEU A 16 -14.85 35.15 -25.50
N ALA A 17 -14.12 34.39 -26.33
CA ALA A 17 -13.89 32.95 -26.08
C ALA A 17 -12.92 32.70 -24.91
N SER A 18 -12.04 33.66 -24.59
CA SER A 18 -11.08 33.53 -23.49
C SER A 18 -11.65 33.90 -22.12
N GLN A 19 -12.83 34.51 -22.02
CA GLN A 19 -13.43 34.90 -20.73
C GLN A 19 -14.61 34.02 -20.29
N VAL A 20 -15.15 33.16 -21.17
CA VAL A 20 -16.18 32.18 -20.81
C VAL A 20 -15.60 30.77 -20.58
N ALA A 21 -14.41 30.47 -21.12
CA ALA A 21 -13.75 29.16 -20.93
C ALA A 21 -12.93 29.02 -19.63
N TYR A 22 -12.65 30.12 -18.92
CA TYR A 22 -11.82 30.11 -17.71
C TYR A 22 -12.59 29.81 -16.40
N ALA A 23 -13.93 29.84 -16.41
CA ALA A 23 -14.72 29.70 -15.18
C ALA A 23 -15.25 28.28 -14.90
N SER A 24 -14.92 27.28 -15.75
CA SER A 24 -15.48 25.92 -15.65
C SER A 24 -14.45 24.80 -15.50
N ASN A 25 -13.14 25.11 -15.53
CA ASN A 25 -12.08 24.10 -15.62
C ASN A 25 -11.22 23.90 -14.36
N ASP A 26 -11.39 24.72 -13.32
CA ASP A 26 -10.55 24.62 -12.12
C ASP A 26 -10.98 23.55 -11.10
N ILE A 27 -12.17 22.95 -11.27
CA ILE A 27 -12.62 21.83 -10.41
C ILE A 27 -12.17 20.47 -11.00
N ASN A 28 -11.72 20.45 -12.26
CA ASN A 28 -11.33 19.24 -13.01
C ASN A 28 -9.81 19.10 -13.23
N SER A 29 -8.97 20.04 -12.78
CA SER A 29 -7.52 19.98 -13.00
C SER A 29 -6.80 19.09 -11.98
N GLU A 30 -6.97 19.34 -10.68
CA GLU A 30 -6.33 18.53 -9.62
C GLU A 30 -6.95 17.13 -9.51
N THR A 31 -8.27 17.04 -9.66
CA THR A 31 -9.01 15.77 -9.65
C THR A 31 -8.71 14.94 -10.90
N GLY A 32 -8.54 15.60 -12.06
CA GLY A 32 -8.12 14.98 -13.31
C GLY A 32 -6.68 14.46 -13.24
N GLU A 33 -5.75 15.27 -12.74
CA GLU A 33 -4.33 14.90 -12.59
C GLU A 33 -4.15 13.76 -11.57
N LEU A 34 -4.86 13.80 -10.45
CA LEU A 34 -4.88 12.69 -9.50
C LEU A 34 -5.41 11.40 -10.15
N ALA A 35 -6.51 11.48 -10.91
CA ALA A 35 -7.07 10.32 -11.58
C ALA A 35 -6.10 9.71 -12.61
N GLU A 36 -5.35 10.54 -13.33
CA GLU A 36 -4.32 10.08 -14.27
C GLU A 36 -3.17 9.35 -13.56
N ARG A 37 -2.67 9.91 -12.45
CA ARG A 37 -1.60 9.28 -11.64
C ARG A 37 -2.06 7.97 -11.03
N LEU A 38 -3.30 7.90 -10.54
CA LEU A 38 -3.91 6.66 -10.03
C LEU A 38 -4.03 5.59 -11.13
N ARG A 39 -4.50 5.96 -12.33
CA ARG A 39 -4.57 5.05 -13.47
C ARG A 39 -3.19 4.55 -13.88
N ALA A 40 -2.19 5.42 -13.90
CA ALA A 40 -0.81 5.04 -14.21
C ALA A 40 -0.23 4.08 -13.16
N ALA A 41 -0.55 4.30 -11.87
CA ALA A 41 -0.10 3.45 -10.78
C ALA A 41 -0.73 2.05 -10.82
N ASP A 42 -2.00 1.92 -11.22
CA ASP A 42 -2.71 0.65 -11.32
C ASP A 42 -2.46 -0.09 -12.65
N HIS A 43 -1.83 0.57 -13.62
CA HIS A 43 -1.71 0.03 -14.97
C HIS A 43 -0.91 -1.29 -15.00
N PRO A 44 -1.45 -2.37 -15.60
CA PRO A 44 -0.79 -3.69 -15.62
C PRO A 44 0.46 -3.75 -16.49
N GLY A 45 0.64 -2.77 -17.38
CA GLY A 45 1.84 -2.58 -18.21
C GLY A 45 2.79 -1.49 -17.69
N GLY A 46 2.60 -0.99 -16.47
CA GLY A 46 3.49 0.00 -15.87
C GLY A 46 4.92 -0.52 -15.76
N THR A 47 5.89 0.24 -16.26
CA THR A 47 7.31 -0.11 -16.16
C THR A 47 7.82 0.09 -14.74
N ALA A 48 8.89 -0.62 -14.36
CA ALA A 48 9.55 -0.43 -13.07
C ALA A 48 9.93 1.05 -12.80
N SER A 49 10.42 1.75 -13.83
CA SER A 49 10.80 3.16 -13.72
C SER A 49 9.60 4.09 -13.49
N GLN A 50 8.47 3.86 -14.18
CA GLN A 50 7.24 4.62 -13.94
C GLN A 50 6.70 4.39 -12.52
N LEU A 51 6.66 3.12 -12.08
CA LEU A 51 6.23 2.79 -10.73
C LEU A 51 7.18 3.36 -9.66
N GLN A 52 8.48 3.48 -9.95
CA GLN A 52 9.44 4.11 -9.03
C GLN A 52 9.19 5.61 -8.84
N ILE A 53 8.74 6.30 -9.88
CA ILE A 53 8.36 7.72 -9.81
C ILE A 53 7.08 7.85 -8.98
N LEU A 54 6.05 7.06 -9.31
CA LEU A 54 4.76 7.08 -8.60
C LEU A 54 4.86 6.59 -7.14
N ALA A 55 5.85 5.77 -6.81
CA ALA A 55 6.15 5.39 -5.42
C ALA A 55 6.64 6.56 -4.56
N GLN A 56 6.99 7.70 -5.16
CA GLN A 56 7.40 8.93 -4.47
C GLN A 56 6.35 10.03 -4.59
N ASP A 57 5.18 9.69 -5.13
CA ASP A 57 4.09 10.64 -5.33
C ASP A 57 3.67 11.29 -3.99
N PRO A 58 3.39 12.60 -3.95
CA PRO A 58 2.96 13.28 -2.72
C PRO A 58 1.66 12.69 -2.16
N ASP A 59 0.78 12.21 -3.02
CA ASP A 59 -0.48 11.58 -2.63
C ASP A 59 -0.27 10.11 -2.24
N TRP A 60 -0.63 9.80 -1.00
CA TRP A 60 -0.48 8.45 -0.46
C TRP A 60 -1.40 7.43 -1.13
N GLN A 61 -2.51 7.85 -1.74
CA GLN A 61 -3.39 6.98 -2.50
C GLN A 61 -2.71 6.48 -3.76
N VAL A 62 -1.91 7.33 -4.43
CA VAL A 62 -1.07 6.91 -5.56
C VAL A 62 -0.01 5.92 -5.09
N ARG A 63 0.73 6.23 -4.01
CA ARG A 63 1.74 5.31 -3.46
C ARG A 63 1.15 3.97 -3.00
N LYS A 64 -0.05 3.99 -2.39
CA LYS A 64 -0.82 2.78 -2.03
C LYS A 64 -1.18 1.97 -3.27
N THR A 65 -1.59 2.64 -4.34
CA THR A 65 -1.95 1.99 -5.61
C THR A 65 -0.72 1.33 -6.23
N VAL A 66 0.45 1.99 -6.19
CA VAL A 66 1.73 1.36 -6.56
C VAL A 66 2.02 0.14 -5.68
N ALA A 67 1.87 0.23 -4.36
CA ALA A 67 2.08 -0.91 -3.47
C ALA A 67 1.13 -2.09 -3.76
N ALA A 68 -0.11 -1.83 -4.19
CA ALA A 68 -1.09 -2.85 -4.53
C ALA A 68 -0.90 -3.45 -5.93
N ASN A 69 -0.21 -2.76 -6.84
CA ASN A 69 0.03 -3.24 -8.20
C ASN A 69 0.92 -4.49 -8.19
N ARG A 70 0.41 -5.61 -8.72
CA ARG A 70 1.10 -6.92 -8.76
C ARG A 70 2.41 -6.93 -9.56
N ARG A 71 2.64 -5.91 -10.40
CA ARG A 71 3.87 -5.75 -11.18
C ARG A 71 4.92 -4.93 -10.44
N THR A 72 4.59 -4.34 -9.30
CA THR A 72 5.53 -3.52 -8.54
C THR A 72 6.73 -4.34 -8.11
N PRO A 73 7.94 -3.97 -8.57
CA PRO A 73 9.16 -4.65 -8.19
C PRO A 73 9.35 -4.72 -6.67
N SER A 74 9.88 -5.85 -6.19
CA SER A 74 10.14 -6.08 -4.76
C SER A 74 11.02 -4.99 -4.11
N LYS A 75 11.94 -4.38 -4.87
CA LYS A 75 12.76 -3.25 -4.40
C LYS A 75 11.91 -2.02 -4.05
N ILE A 76 10.90 -1.70 -4.86
CA ILE A 76 9.97 -0.60 -4.60
C ILE A 76 9.04 -0.95 -3.44
N LEU A 77 8.56 -2.18 -3.38
CA LEU A 77 7.78 -2.67 -2.23
C LEU A 77 8.56 -2.55 -0.92
N HIS A 78 9.86 -2.88 -0.93
CA HIS A 78 10.72 -2.72 0.24
C HIS A 78 10.87 -1.25 0.68
N GLN A 79 10.92 -0.31 -0.27
CA GLN A 79 10.90 1.12 0.04
C GLN A 79 9.56 1.56 0.65
N LEU A 80 8.45 1.15 0.03
CA LEU A 80 7.09 1.50 0.47
C LEU A 80 6.70 0.84 1.81
N ALA A 81 7.42 -0.20 2.24
CA ALA A 81 7.26 -0.77 3.57
C ALA A 81 7.69 0.17 4.71
N SER A 82 8.36 1.29 4.41
CA SER A 82 8.68 2.36 5.36
C SER A 82 7.85 3.63 5.11
N ASP A 83 6.78 3.56 4.31
CA ASP A 83 5.95 4.73 3.99
C ASP A 83 5.35 5.33 5.27
N PRO A 84 5.26 6.67 5.39
CA PRO A 84 4.62 7.31 6.55
C PRO A 84 3.16 6.86 6.73
N GLN A 85 2.46 6.52 5.64
CA GLN A 85 1.06 6.13 5.70
C GLN A 85 0.92 4.62 5.89
N GLN A 86 0.30 4.25 7.02
CA GLN A 86 -0.08 2.87 7.37
C GLN A 86 -0.75 2.14 6.20
N ALA A 87 -1.67 2.80 5.49
CA ALA A 87 -2.42 2.19 4.40
C ALA A 87 -1.53 1.75 3.22
N VAL A 88 -0.42 2.44 2.98
CA VAL A 88 0.58 2.07 1.98
C VAL A 88 1.37 0.84 2.45
N ARG A 89 1.84 0.85 3.71
CA ARG A 89 2.56 -0.28 4.31
C ARG A 89 1.71 -1.56 4.35
N ILE A 90 0.42 -1.44 4.66
CA ILE A 90 -0.55 -2.54 4.57
C ILE A 90 -0.66 -3.06 3.13
N ALA A 91 -0.77 -2.18 2.12
CA ALA A 91 -0.84 -2.63 0.73
C ALA A 91 0.38 -3.45 0.32
N VAL A 92 1.58 -3.11 0.82
CA VAL A 92 2.79 -3.92 0.62
C VAL A 92 2.62 -5.34 1.16
N THR A 93 2.06 -5.52 2.37
CA THR A 93 1.86 -6.87 2.95
C THR A 93 1.01 -7.80 2.09
N THR A 94 0.10 -7.23 1.29
CA THR A 94 -0.85 -8.01 0.46
C THR A 94 -0.33 -8.26 -0.96
N ASN A 95 0.83 -7.71 -1.32
CA ASN A 95 1.42 -7.89 -2.65
C ASN A 95 2.23 -9.18 -2.72
N LEU A 96 1.95 -10.02 -3.72
CA LEU A 96 2.62 -11.31 -3.91
C LEU A 96 4.11 -11.19 -4.29
N ALA A 97 4.57 -10.02 -4.74
CA ALA A 97 5.98 -9.76 -4.99
C ALA A 97 6.74 -9.31 -3.73
N THR A 98 6.08 -9.22 -2.57
CA THR A 98 6.70 -8.89 -1.29
C THR A 98 7.61 -10.02 -0.82
N THR A 99 8.86 -9.68 -0.53
CA THR A 99 9.89 -10.63 -0.17
C THR A 99 9.98 -10.81 1.34
N GLU A 100 10.64 -11.89 1.77
CA GLU A 100 10.89 -12.16 3.19
C GLU A 100 11.56 -10.98 3.90
N LYS A 101 12.59 -10.37 3.30
CA LYS A 101 13.25 -9.18 3.85
C LYS A 101 12.26 -8.05 4.18
N THR A 102 11.26 -7.85 3.32
CA THR A 102 10.23 -6.82 3.51
C THR A 102 9.23 -7.22 4.58
N TYR A 103 8.84 -8.49 4.65
CA TYR A 103 8.00 -8.98 5.76
C TYR A 103 8.68 -8.87 7.12
N LEU A 104 9.99 -9.11 7.21
CA LEU A 104 10.75 -8.93 8.46
C LEU A 104 10.71 -7.48 8.95
N LEU A 105 10.80 -6.51 8.04
CA LEU A 105 10.63 -5.10 8.36
C LEU A 105 9.21 -4.81 8.89
N LEU A 106 8.18 -5.24 8.15
CA LEU A 106 6.77 -5.03 8.51
C LEU A 106 6.35 -5.74 9.80
N ALA A 107 6.98 -6.88 10.13
CA ALA A 107 6.77 -7.59 11.39
C ALA A 107 7.24 -6.79 12.63
N THR A 108 8.09 -5.78 12.44
CA THR A 108 8.57 -4.88 13.48
C THR A 108 7.99 -3.47 13.36
N ASP A 109 6.98 -3.28 12.51
CA ASP A 109 6.36 -1.98 12.26
C ASP A 109 5.87 -1.34 13.57
N HIS A 110 6.03 -0.04 13.74
CA HIS A 110 5.53 0.68 14.91
C HIS A 110 4.01 0.57 15.09
N ASP A 111 3.25 0.44 14.00
CA ASP A 111 1.79 0.37 13.99
C ASP A 111 1.31 -1.08 14.17
N ASN A 112 0.47 -1.31 15.18
CA ASN A 112 -0.05 -2.63 15.48
C ASN A 112 -0.99 -3.17 14.39
N ASN A 113 -1.67 -2.31 13.63
CA ASN A 113 -2.52 -2.75 12.52
C ASN A 113 -1.68 -3.35 11.39
N VAL A 114 -0.50 -2.77 11.11
CA VAL A 114 0.42 -3.32 10.11
C VAL A 114 0.91 -4.70 10.56
N ARG A 115 1.39 -4.81 11.81
CA ARG A 115 1.86 -6.08 12.38
C ARG A 115 0.75 -7.14 12.43
N SER A 116 -0.48 -6.76 12.72
CA SER A 116 -1.66 -7.64 12.70
C SER A 116 -1.96 -8.19 11.30
N VAL A 117 -1.89 -7.35 10.26
CA VAL A 117 -2.08 -7.82 8.87
C VAL A 117 -0.99 -8.84 8.49
N VAL A 118 0.27 -8.59 8.88
CA VAL A 118 1.36 -9.56 8.68
C VAL A 118 1.09 -10.86 9.45
N ALA A 119 0.58 -10.82 10.67
CA ALA A 119 0.32 -12.03 11.46
C ALA A 119 -0.77 -12.93 10.84
N ARG A 120 -1.74 -12.36 10.11
CA ARG A 120 -2.90 -13.08 9.56
C ARG A 120 -2.70 -13.69 8.18
N PHE A 121 -1.74 -13.22 7.38
CA PHE A 121 -1.64 -13.62 5.98
C PHE A 121 -1.06 -15.04 5.80
N GLU A 122 -1.57 -15.78 4.81
CA GLU A 122 -1.29 -17.21 4.59
C GLU A 122 0.02 -17.50 3.84
N TYR A 123 0.77 -16.47 3.42
CA TYR A 123 2.05 -16.66 2.70
C TYR A 123 3.22 -15.98 3.40
N ILE A 124 3.08 -15.80 4.71
CA ILE A 124 4.06 -15.07 5.52
C ILE A 124 5.20 -16.01 5.88
N PRO A 125 6.46 -15.59 5.69
CA PRO A 125 7.61 -16.37 6.10
C PRO A 125 7.55 -16.71 7.60
N ALA A 126 7.89 -17.95 7.95
CA ALA A 126 7.94 -18.39 9.35
C ALA A 126 8.87 -17.51 10.21
N SER A 127 9.92 -16.94 9.62
CA SER A 127 10.83 -15.98 10.27
C SER A 127 10.12 -14.70 10.74
N ALA A 128 9.19 -14.17 9.96
CA ALA A 128 8.37 -13.02 10.35
C ALA A 128 7.35 -13.39 11.44
N LEU A 129 6.72 -14.56 11.34
CA LEU A 129 5.82 -15.08 12.39
C LEU A 129 6.55 -15.28 13.72
N LYS A 130 7.82 -15.73 13.70
CA LYS A 130 8.64 -15.88 14.90
C LYS A 130 8.95 -14.55 15.59
N ILE A 131 9.08 -13.45 14.84
CA ILE A 131 9.19 -12.10 15.39
C ILE A 131 7.87 -11.72 16.06
N LEU A 132 6.74 -11.86 15.35
CA LEU A 132 5.41 -11.50 15.84
C LEU A 132 4.93 -12.38 17.00
N ALA A 133 5.43 -13.60 17.14
CA ALA A 133 5.17 -14.44 18.31
C ALA A 133 5.73 -13.88 19.62
N GLN A 134 6.59 -12.87 19.55
CA GLN A 134 7.13 -12.14 20.69
C GLN A 134 6.56 -10.71 20.76
N ASP A 135 5.52 -10.40 19.98
CA ASP A 135 4.91 -9.07 19.98
C ASP A 135 4.42 -8.68 21.36
N LYS A 136 4.52 -7.40 21.70
CA LYS A 136 3.99 -6.85 22.95
C LYS A 136 2.46 -7.00 23.06
N ASP A 137 1.76 -6.99 21.93
CA ASP A 137 0.31 -7.13 21.86
C ASP A 137 -0.11 -8.60 21.81
N ALA A 138 -0.87 -9.04 22.81
CA ALA A 138 -1.34 -10.42 22.91
C ALA A 138 -2.31 -10.78 21.76
N ALA A 139 -3.03 -9.81 21.19
CA ALA A 139 -3.91 -10.06 20.04
C ALA A 139 -3.11 -10.46 18.80
N ILE A 140 -1.94 -9.85 18.58
CA ILE A 140 -1.04 -10.21 17.48
C ILE A 140 -0.45 -11.60 17.70
N ARG A 141 0.01 -11.90 18.93
CA ARG A 141 0.53 -13.24 19.26
C ARG A 141 -0.53 -14.33 19.08
N LEU A 142 -1.79 -14.02 19.37
CA LEU A 142 -2.93 -14.89 19.11
C LEU A 142 -3.18 -15.10 17.61
N GLU A 143 -3.07 -14.06 16.78
CA GLU A 143 -3.14 -14.17 15.32
C GLU A 143 -2.03 -15.08 14.78
N VAL A 144 -0.81 -14.96 15.29
CA VAL A 144 0.29 -15.89 14.94
C VAL A 144 -0.04 -17.32 15.36
N ALA A 145 -0.58 -17.53 16.56
CA ALA A 145 -0.97 -18.86 17.03
C ALA A 145 -2.01 -19.52 16.10
N ARG A 146 -2.92 -18.73 15.51
CA ARG A 146 -3.94 -19.20 14.55
C ARG A 146 -3.41 -19.39 13.12
N ASN A 147 -2.23 -18.86 12.79
CA ASN A 147 -1.71 -18.89 11.43
C ASN A 147 -1.22 -20.31 11.07
N PRO A 148 -1.72 -20.93 9.98
CA PRO A 148 -1.32 -22.28 9.56
C PRO A 148 0.16 -22.40 9.18
N ASN A 149 0.85 -21.29 8.92
CA ASN A 149 2.29 -21.27 8.62
C ASN A 149 3.18 -21.06 9.84
N ALA A 150 2.61 -20.83 11.04
CA ALA A 150 3.40 -20.72 12.26
C ALA A 150 4.05 -22.08 12.54
N ASP A 151 5.38 -22.16 12.42
CA ASP A 151 6.09 -23.41 12.57
C ASP A 151 5.99 -24.00 14.00
N ILE A 152 6.38 -25.27 14.14
CA ILE A 152 6.31 -25.98 15.44
C ILE A 152 7.11 -25.22 16.52
N GLY A 153 8.25 -24.62 16.16
CA GLY A 153 9.07 -23.85 17.11
C GLY A 153 8.34 -22.62 17.65
N THR A 154 7.65 -21.91 16.77
CA THR A 154 6.83 -20.72 17.07
C THR A 154 5.61 -21.10 17.91
N LEU A 155 4.91 -22.18 17.56
CA LEU A 155 3.78 -22.65 18.37
C LEU A 155 4.22 -23.17 19.74
N LYS A 156 5.39 -23.83 19.84
CA LYS A 156 5.97 -24.22 21.15
C LYS A 156 6.28 -22.99 22.01
N LEU A 157 6.84 -21.94 21.43
CA LEU A 157 7.05 -20.67 22.14
C LEU A 157 5.71 -20.12 22.67
N LEU A 158 4.69 -20.02 21.81
CA LEU A 158 3.37 -19.49 22.15
C LEU A 158 2.59 -20.38 23.13
N SER A 159 2.88 -21.68 23.21
CA SER A 159 2.27 -22.55 24.24
C SER A 159 2.65 -22.17 25.67
N GLN A 160 3.71 -21.37 25.84
CA GLN A 160 4.19 -20.86 27.13
C GLN A 160 3.81 -19.38 27.36
N ASP A 161 2.97 -18.79 26.49
CA ASP A 161 2.57 -17.39 26.56
C ASP A 161 1.94 -17.02 27.92
N SER A 162 2.04 -15.76 28.36
CA SER A 162 1.38 -15.32 29.60
C SER A 162 -0.16 -15.28 29.47
N PHE A 163 -0.70 -15.11 28.26
CA PHE A 163 -2.13 -15.04 27.99
C PHE A 163 -2.70 -16.42 27.66
N ALA A 164 -3.73 -16.82 28.41
CA ALA A 164 -4.32 -18.15 28.31
C ALA A 164 -4.87 -18.48 26.91
N GLU A 165 -5.49 -17.51 26.23
CA GLU A 165 -6.04 -17.72 24.89
C GLU A 165 -4.94 -18.04 23.86
N VAL A 166 -3.80 -17.34 23.94
CA VAL A 166 -2.63 -17.58 23.10
C VAL A 166 -2.07 -18.99 23.36
N ARG A 167 -1.84 -19.33 24.63
CA ARG A 167 -1.33 -20.66 25.02
C ARG A 167 -2.21 -21.79 24.51
N ASN A 168 -3.52 -21.70 24.79
CA ASN A 168 -4.47 -22.75 24.47
C ASN A 168 -4.60 -22.92 22.95
N THR A 169 -4.65 -21.81 22.20
CA THR A 169 -4.68 -21.84 20.74
C THR A 169 -3.43 -22.51 20.18
N ALA A 170 -2.24 -22.14 20.68
CA ALA A 170 -0.99 -22.73 20.22
C ALA A 170 -0.90 -24.24 20.52
N LEU A 171 -1.38 -24.68 21.69
CA LEU A 171 -1.47 -26.11 22.04
C LEU A 171 -2.44 -26.87 21.13
N THR A 172 -3.61 -26.30 20.83
CA THR A 172 -4.56 -26.88 19.88
C THR A 172 -3.92 -27.04 18.50
N MET A 173 -3.23 -26.01 18.01
CA MET A 173 -2.58 -26.05 16.70
C MET A 173 -1.39 -27.02 16.66
N LEU A 174 -0.66 -27.20 17.76
CA LEU A 174 0.38 -28.24 17.88
C LEU A 174 -0.20 -29.66 17.81
N ASN A 175 -1.35 -29.89 18.45
CA ASN A 175 -2.01 -31.20 18.45
C ASN A 175 -2.58 -31.59 17.08
N ASN A 176 -2.80 -30.61 16.20
CA ASN A 176 -3.35 -30.81 14.86
C ASN A 176 -2.26 -30.97 13.78
N ARG A 177 -0.98 -30.95 14.15
CA ARG A 177 0.17 -31.11 13.22
C ARG A 177 0.76 -32.51 13.22
#